data_AF-A0A1Y1MF87-F1
#
_entry.id   AF-A0A1Y1MF87-F1
#
_cell.length_a   1.000
_cell.length_b   1.000
_cell.length_c   1.000
_cell.angle_alpha   90.00
_cell.angle_beta   90.00
_cell.angle_gamma   90.00
#
_symmetry.space_group_name_H-M   'P 1'
#
loop_
_entity.id
_entity.type
_entity.pdbx_description
1 polymer ?
#
loop_
_entity_poly.entity_id
_entity_poly.type
_entity_poly.pdbx_seq_one_letter_code
_entity_poly.pdbx_strand_id
1 'polypeptide(L)'
;SQCGYDSEALVCCGSMGPQSVDIFDHRLLADRSSCGIEKTGNKIFGGIATDIDEFPWLALLRYADTTSGSDQGFKCGGSLINNRYVLTAAHCISVASNQEIRLSGVRLGEWRQSTEI
;
A
#
# COMPACT_ATOMS: atom_id res chain seq x y z
N SER A 1 -35.60 -7.55 -1.01
CA SER A 1 -34.67 -6.40 -0.91
C SER A 1 -35.18 -5.32 -1.83
N GLN A 2 -35.54 -4.16 -1.30
CA GLN A 2 -35.95 -3.00 -2.11
C GLN A 2 -34.72 -2.11 -2.29
N CYS A 3 -34.23 -1.98 -3.52
CA CYS A 3 -33.33 -0.91 -3.94
C CYS A 3 -34.05 -0.02 -4.93
N GLY A 4 -33.63 1.24 -5.04
CA GLY A 4 -34.31 2.22 -5.89
C GLY A 4 -34.16 3.63 -5.34
N TYR A 5 -35.16 4.47 -5.59
CA TYR A 5 -35.19 5.84 -5.10
C TYR A 5 -36.60 6.13 -4.57
N ASP A 6 -36.70 6.51 -3.31
CA ASP A 6 -37.95 7.01 -2.71
C ASP A 6 -37.59 8.14 -1.76
N SER A 7 -37.70 9.38 -2.24
CA SER A 7 -37.19 10.62 -1.62
C SER A 7 -35.67 10.71 -1.42
N GLU A 8 -34.97 9.57 -1.28
CA GLU A 8 -33.52 9.43 -1.25
C GLU A 8 -33.09 8.14 -1.98
N ALA A 9 -31.81 8.06 -2.36
CA ALA A 9 -31.28 6.89 -3.06
C ALA A 9 -31.09 5.70 -2.10
N LEU A 10 -31.73 4.57 -2.41
CA LEU A 10 -31.67 3.32 -1.66
C LEU A 10 -30.80 2.30 -2.41
N VAL A 11 -29.79 1.77 -1.73
CA VAL A 11 -28.88 0.74 -2.27
C VAL A 11 -29.19 -0.63 -1.64
N CYS A 12 -29.23 -1.67 -2.48
CA CYS A 12 -29.46 -3.03 -2.01
C CYS A 12 -28.24 -3.54 -1.26
N CYS A 13 -28.35 -3.70 0.07
CA CYS A 13 -27.39 -4.47 0.86
C CYS A 13 -27.78 -5.95 0.82
N GLY A 14 -26.84 -6.83 0.45
CA GLY A 14 -27.03 -8.27 0.57
C GLY A 14 -27.26 -8.66 2.03
N SER A 15 -27.96 -9.76 2.28
CA SER A 15 -28.13 -10.35 3.64
C SER A 15 -26.82 -10.87 4.23
N MET A 16 -25.75 -10.89 3.43
CA MET A 16 -24.38 -10.71 3.90
C MET A 16 -24.06 -9.22 3.78
N GLY A 17 -24.53 -8.42 4.74
CA GLY A 17 -23.80 -7.18 5.03
C GLY A 17 -22.35 -7.59 5.32
N PRO A 18 -21.34 -6.73 5.06
CA PRO A 18 -20.00 -7.02 5.56
C PRO A 18 -20.20 -7.44 7.02
N GLN A 19 -19.76 -8.65 7.39
CA GLN A 19 -19.52 -8.91 8.80
C GLN A 19 -18.76 -7.68 9.25
N SER A 20 -19.31 -6.96 10.22
CA SER A 20 -18.58 -5.89 10.84
C SER A 20 -17.36 -6.55 11.45
N VAL A 21 -16.30 -6.73 10.64
CA VAL A 21 -14.95 -6.51 11.09
C VAL A 21 -15.11 -5.22 11.83
N ASP A 22 -15.02 -5.26 13.14
CA ASP A 22 -15.20 -4.08 13.95
C ASP A 22 -14.18 -3.06 13.43
N ILE A 23 -14.62 -2.15 12.55
CA ILE A 23 -13.75 -1.18 11.88
C ILE A 23 -13.25 -0.17 12.93
N PHE A 24 -13.82 -0.24 14.15
CA PHE A 24 -13.37 0.42 15.36
C PHE A 24 -12.43 -0.42 16.22
N ASP A 25 -11.93 -1.57 15.75
CA ASP A 25 -10.67 -2.08 16.29
C ASP A 25 -9.55 -1.13 15.83
N HIS A 26 -9.43 -0.03 16.56
CA HIS A 26 -8.43 1.03 16.45
C HIS A 26 -6.98 0.50 16.47
N ARG A 27 -6.79 -0.81 16.67
CA ARG A 27 -5.49 -1.48 16.67
C ARG A 27 -4.95 -1.79 15.28
N LEU A 28 -5.78 -1.73 14.22
CA LEU A 28 -5.28 -2.00 12.87
C LEU A 28 -4.52 -0.81 12.29
N LEU A 29 -4.93 0.42 12.55
CA LEU A 29 -4.19 1.59 12.07
C LEU A 29 -3.24 2.11 13.14
N ALA A 30 -2.09 2.63 12.71
CA ALA A 30 -1.19 3.30 13.63
C ALA A 30 -1.88 4.52 14.28
N ASP A 31 -1.49 4.82 15.51
CA ASP A 31 -1.96 6.02 16.21
C ASP A 31 -1.51 7.27 15.44
N ARG A 32 -2.39 8.29 15.34
CA ARG A 32 -2.10 9.54 14.63
C ARG A 32 -0.86 10.28 15.16
N SER A 33 -0.51 10.08 16.42
CA SER A 33 0.73 10.61 17.02
C SER A 33 2.01 9.92 16.51
N SER A 34 1.88 8.84 15.76
CA SER A 34 3.00 7.99 15.28
C SER A 34 2.98 7.72 13.77
N CYS A 35 1.98 8.21 13.03
CA CYS A 35 1.84 7.99 11.58
C CYS A 35 1.71 9.30 10.82
N GLY A 36 2.14 9.32 9.54
CA GLY A 36 2.01 10.49 8.68
C GLY A 36 2.84 11.71 9.12
N ILE A 37 3.88 11.49 9.94
CA ILE A 37 4.80 12.53 10.38
C ILE A 37 5.80 12.78 9.25
N GLU A 38 5.53 13.80 8.46
CA GLU A 38 6.45 14.32 7.45
C GLU A 38 7.34 15.39 8.09
N LYS A 39 8.65 15.37 7.81
CA LYS A 39 9.59 16.39 8.30
C LYS A 39 9.46 17.72 7.54
N THR A 40 8.79 17.72 6.39
CA THR A 40 8.61 18.85 5.47
C THR A 40 7.14 19.24 5.40
N GLY A 41 6.85 20.54 5.58
CA GLY A 41 5.48 21.07 5.63
C GLY A 41 5.01 21.74 4.33
N ASN A 42 5.76 21.61 3.22
CA ASN A 42 5.57 22.41 2.02
C ASN A 42 5.12 21.60 0.81
N LYS A 43 4.26 22.22 0.01
CA LYS A 43 3.76 21.67 -1.26
C LYS A 43 4.90 21.59 -2.30
N ILE A 44 5.20 20.39 -2.80
CA ILE A 44 6.22 20.16 -3.82
C ILE A 44 5.84 20.88 -5.13
N PHE A 45 6.65 21.84 -5.58
CA PHE A 45 6.57 22.44 -6.92
C PHE A 45 7.98 22.46 -7.54
N GLY A 46 8.18 21.81 -8.69
CA GLY A 46 9.51 21.66 -9.30
C GLY A 46 10.48 20.78 -8.49
N GLY A 47 9.97 19.69 -7.92
CA GLY A 47 10.60 18.92 -6.85
C GLY A 47 12.06 18.49 -7.05
N ILE A 48 12.74 18.31 -5.92
CA ILE A 48 14.11 17.80 -5.80
C ILE A 48 14.09 16.38 -5.21
N ALA A 49 15.24 15.69 -5.21
CA ALA A 49 15.38 14.44 -4.48
C ALA A 49 15.01 14.66 -3.01
N THR A 50 14.28 13.70 -2.43
CA THR A 50 13.83 13.76 -1.04
C THR A 50 15.02 13.67 -0.09
N ASP A 51 14.87 14.14 1.14
CA ASP A 51 15.85 13.86 2.19
C ASP A 51 15.72 12.41 2.70
N ILE A 52 16.75 11.93 3.39
CA ILE A 52 16.70 10.66 4.12
C ILE A 52 15.59 10.74 5.17
N ASP A 53 14.73 9.73 5.20
CA ASP A 53 13.57 9.62 6.11
C ASP A 53 12.52 10.73 5.98
N GLU A 54 12.42 11.40 4.82
CA GLU A 54 11.35 12.38 4.58
C GLU A 54 9.96 11.71 4.53
N PHE A 55 9.89 10.54 3.90
CA PHE A 55 8.67 9.73 3.76
C PHE A 55 8.89 8.30 4.29
N PRO A 56 8.97 8.12 5.62
CA PRO A 56 9.40 6.85 6.24
C PRO A 56 8.43 5.68 6.02
N TRP A 57 7.19 5.95 5.61
CA TRP A 57 6.22 4.92 5.26
C TRP A 57 6.41 4.33 3.86
N LEU A 58 7.31 4.88 3.03
CA LEU A 58 7.52 4.37 1.67
C LEU A 58 8.04 2.92 1.69
N ALA A 59 7.39 2.06 0.91
CA ALA A 59 7.74 0.66 0.77
C ALA A 59 8.05 0.31 -0.69
N LEU A 60 9.09 -0.49 -0.91
CA LEU A 60 9.43 -1.06 -2.21
C LEU A 60 9.04 -2.55 -2.25
N LEU A 61 8.37 -2.96 -3.32
CA LEU A 61 7.90 -4.33 -3.51
C LEU A 61 8.84 -5.06 -4.47
N ARG A 62 9.52 -6.10 -3.97
CA ARG A 62 10.48 -6.93 -4.71
C ARG A 62 9.78 -8.13 -5.32
N TYR A 63 10.17 -8.49 -6.53
CA TYR A 63 9.60 -9.60 -7.27
C TYR A 63 10.68 -10.63 -7.58
N ALA A 64 10.26 -11.89 -7.70
CA ALA A 64 11.10 -12.97 -8.20
C ALA A 64 10.33 -13.77 -9.26
N ASP A 65 11.08 -14.34 -10.18
CA ASP A 65 10.59 -15.35 -11.11
C ASP A 65 10.53 -16.70 -10.37
N THR A 66 9.36 -17.33 -10.29
CA THR A 66 9.12 -18.59 -9.60
C THR A 66 9.59 -19.80 -10.39
N THR A 67 9.79 -19.66 -11.70
CA THR A 67 10.30 -20.73 -12.59
C THR A 67 11.83 -20.77 -12.51
N SER A 68 12.50 -19.63 -12.69
CA SER A 68 13.96 -19.55 -12.68
C SER A 68 14.57 -19.27 -11.30
N GLY A 69 13.78 -18.80 -10.34
CA GLY A 69 14.26 -18.29 -9.06
C GLY A 69 14.99 -16.95 -9.17
N SER A 70 15.03 -16.33 -10.36
CA SER A 70 15.77 -15.10 -10.59
C SER A 70 15.10 -13.90 -9.90
N ASP A 71 15.92 -13.03 -9.33
CA ASP A 71 15.45 -11.76 -8.78
C ASP A 71 15.05 -10.81 -9.90
N GLN A 72 13.84 -10.29 -9.80
CA GLN A 72 13.25 -9.38 -10.78
C GLN A 72 13.28 -7.93 -10.28
N GLY A 73 13.88 -7.67 -9.12
CA GLY A 73 14.04 -6.35 -8.55
C GLY A 73 12.73 -5.74 -8.04
N PHE A 74 12.74 -4.42 -7.85
CA PHE A 74 11.57 -3.67 -7.39
C PHE A 74 10.73 -3.17 -8.56
N LYS A 75 9.43 -3.49 -8.58
CA LYS A 75 8.52 -3.10 -9.69
C LYS A 75 7.29 -2.30 -9.25
N CYS A 76 7.01 -2.27 -7.95
CA CYS A 76 5.89 -1.53 -7.37
C CYS A 76 6.28 -0.87 -6.05
N GLY A 77 5.45 0.06 -5.61
CA GLY A 77 5.53 0.70 -4.30
C GLY A 77 4.37 0.34 -3.37
N GLY A 78 4.47 0.79 -2.12
CA GLY A 78 3.40 0.73 -1.14
C GLY A 78 3.66 1.68 0.02
N SER A 79 2.74 1.69 0.99
CA SER A 79 2.84 2.51 2.20
C SER A 79 2.65 1.65 3.45
N LEU A 80 3.56 1.76 4.41
CA LEU A 80 3.42 1.16 5.73
C LEU A 80 2.28 1.84 6.50
N ILE A 81 1.26 1.08 6.88
CA ILE A 81 0.06 1.62 7.57
C ILE A 81 0.01 1.27 9.06
N ASN A 82 0.83 0.30 9.49
CA ASN A 82 1.09 -0.05 10.89
C ASN A 82 2.39 -0.89 10.96
N ASN A 83 2.67 -1.51 12.11
CA ASN A 83 3.88 -2.33 12.29
C ASN A 83 3.90 -3.69 11.55
N ARG A 84 2.86 -4.05 10.79
CA ARG A 84 2.75 -5.36 10.12
C ARG A 84 2.24 -5.33 8.68
N TYR A 85 1.63 -4.23 8.24
CA TYR A 85 0.88 -4.17 6.99
C TYR A 85 1.37 -3.02 6.11
N VAL A 86 1.55 -3.35 4.83
CA VAL A 86 1.80 -2.41 3.76
C VAL A 86 0.59 -2.38 2.84
N LEU A 87 0.05 -1.18 2.61
CA LEU A 87 -1.00 -0.93 1.64
C LEU A 87 -0.37 -0.73 0.25
N THR A 88 -0.94 -1.38 -0.76
CA THR A 88 -0.51 -1.25 -2.17
C THR A 88 -1.70 -1.46 -3.11
N ALA A 89 -1.47 -1.31 -4.41
CA ALA A 89 -2.49 -1.57 -5.43
C ALA A 89 -2.68 -3.07 -5.64
N ALA A 90 -3.93 -3.51 -5.88
CA ALA A 90 -4.23 -4.92 -6.14
C ALA A 90 -3.42 -5.52 -7.32
N HIS A 91 -3.20 -4.72 -8.37
CA HIS A 91 -2.40 -5.15 -9.51
C HIS A 91 -0.93 -5.41 -9.13
N CYS A 92 -0.38 -4.77 -8.09
CA CYS A 92 0.99 -5.07 -7.65
C CYS A 92 1.11 -6.47 -7.03
N ILE A 93 0.02 -7.07 -6.55
CA ILE A 93 0.03 -8.41 -5.95
C ILE A 93 -0.31 -9.49 -6.98
N SER A 94 -1.19 -9.17 -7.92
CA SER A 94 -1.65 -10.09 -8.96
C SER A 94 -1.92 -9.33 -10.25
N VAL A 95 -1.03 -9.47 -11.23
CA VAL A 95 -1.31 -9.05 -12.61
C VAL A 95 -1.56 -10.30 -13.44
N ALA A 96 -2.76 -10.36 -14.01
CA ALA A 96 -3.38 -11.49 -14.68
C ALA A 96 -2.74 -11.92 -16.03
N SER A 97 -1.41 -12.00 -16.16
CA SER A 97 -0.78 -12.46 -17.41
C SER A 97 0.50 -13.29 -17.30
N ASN A 98 1.31 -13.15 -16.25
CA ASN A 98 2.54 -13.93 -16.07
C ASN A 98 2.55 -14.58 -14.69
N GLN A 99 2.08 -15.83 -14.59
CA GLN A 99 2.05 -16.59 -13.33
C GLN A 99 3.44 -16.79 -12.69
N GLU A 100 4.49 -16.57 -13.47
CA GLU A 100 5.89 -16.81 -13.11
C GLU A 100 6.50 -15.67 -12.30
N ILE A 101 6.03 -14.41 -12.41
CA ILE A 101 6.60 -13.31 -11.61
C ILE A 101 5.71 -13.04 -10.41
N ARG A 102 6.25 -13.22 -9.20
CA ARG A 102 5.52 -13.02 -7.94
C ARG A 102 6.23 -12.09 -6.99
N LEU A 103 5.45 -11.43 -6.14
CA LEU A 103 5.96 -10.67 -5.01
C LEU A 103 6.76 -11.60 -4.09
N SER A 104 8.03 -11.27 -3.87
CA SER A 104 8.97 -12.05 -3.06
C SER A 104 9.35 -11.36 -1.75
N GLY A 105 9.15 -10.03 -1.64
CA GLY A 105 9.43 -9.31 -0.41
C GLY A 105 9.05 -7.83 -0.45
N VAL A 106 9.16 -7.21 0.72
CA VAL A 106 8.97 -5.76 0.92
C VAL A 106 10.23 -5.19 1.57
N ARG A 107 10.70 -4.04 1.09
CA ARG A 107 11.78 -3.26 1.70
C ARG A 107 11.23 -1.93 2.21
N LEU A 108 11.57 -1.58 3.45
CA LEU A 108 11.22 -0.34 4.15
C LEU A 108 12.50 0.41 4.53
N GLY A 109 12.40 1.72 4.78
CA GLY A 109 13.53 2.54 5.23
C GLY A 109 14.62 2.72 4.17
N GLU A 110 14.25 2.66 2.89
CA GLU A 110 15.16 2.83 1.76
C GLU A 110 15.04 4.24 1.18
N TRP A 111 16.16 4.82 0.77
CA TRP A 111 16.22 6.15 0.15
C TRP A 111 16.85 6.11 -1.24
N ARG A 112 17.91 5.32 -1.43
CA ARG A 112 18.66 5.24 -2.69
C ARG A 112 18.80 3.78 -3.13
N GLN A 113 18.18 3.42 -4.24
CA GLN A 113 18.20 2.04 -4.74
C GLN A 113 19.53 1.67 -5.41
N SER A 114 20.25 2.63 -5.99
CA SER A 114 21.58 2.38 -6.53
C SER A 114 22.62 2.37 -5.41
N THR A 115 23.43 1.31 -5.34
CA THR A 115 24.58 1.22 -4.44
C THR A 115 25.87 1.71 -5.08
N GLU A 116 25.80 2.59 -6.08
CA GLU A 116 27.02 3.23 -6.62
C GLU A 116 27.56 4.22 -5.57
N ILE A 117 28.66 3.80 -4.94
CA ILE A 117 29.66 4.66 -4.31
C ILE A 117 30.71 4.97 -5.37
#